data_AF-A0A350XG85-F1
#
_entry.id   AF-A0A350XG85-F1
#
_cell.length_a   1.000
_cell.length_b   1.000
_cell.length_c   1.000
_cell.angle_alpha   90.00
_cell.angle_beta   90.00
_cell.angle_gamma   90.00
#
_symmetry.space_group_name_H-M   'P 1'
#
loop_
_entity.id
_entity.type
_entity.pdbx_description
1 polymer ?
#
loop_
_entity_poly.entity_id
_entity_poly.type
_entity_poly.pdbx_seq_one_letter_code
_entity_poly.pdbx_strand_id
1 'polypeptide(L)'
;MATGYLALVLHAHLPFVRHPESDYVLEEEWLYEAITETYIPLLLVFEGLRRDGIDFKITMSMTPPLVSMLRDPLLQERYEKHLGKLRQLTELEMERNHFNGHLRYLAEHYAKEFDTTRQTWDRYNGDLVAAFKQFLDTNNLEIITCGATHGYLPLMKMYPEAVWAQIQVACEHYEQNFGRPPKGIWLPECAYYNGLERMLADAGLRYMLIDGHGLLYGRPRPRFGTYTPVFTETGIAAYGRDHESAHQVWSTQLGYPGDPAYREFYKDLGWEAEYEYIKPYIMPNGQRKNIGIKYHKITGRGIGLSEKQLYDPYWAKEKAAEHAGNFMYNRGRQIQHLYTSMQQPPIVVSPYDAELFGHWWYEGPMFLDFLIRKSWHDQKTYALTHLADYLRFHPKQQVCRLAQSSWGYKGFHEFWLNETNSWIYPHLHKGAERMIELAKREPADELEFRALNQAARELLLAQSSDWAFIMRTGTMVPYAKKRTRSHLMRFNKLYDDLNAGKVDSGWLEKVQAIDNIFPKINYRVYRPL
;
A
#
# COMPACT_ATOMS: atom_id res chain seq x y z
N MET A 1 -27.63 20.31 -3.86
CA MET A 1 -27.08 18.94 -3.87
C MET A 1 -25.79 18.97 -4.67
N ALA A 2 -24.80 18.15 -4.32
CA ALA A 2 -23.58 18.03 -5.11
C ALA A 2 -23.92 17.54 -6.53
N THR A 3 -23.21 18.08 -7.53
CA THR A 3 -23.37 17.73 -8.96
C THR A 3 -22.55 16.51 -9.36
N GLY A 4 -21.67 16.01 -8.49
CA GLY A 4 -20.90 14.80 -8.69
C GLY A 4 -20.07 14.46 -7.45
N TYR A 5 -19.13 13.54 -7.59
CA TYR A 5 -18.37 12.98 -6.48
C TYR A 5 -16.87 12.89 -6.78
N LEU A 6 -16.07 13.02 -5.72
CA LEU A 6 -14.64 12.71 -5.73
C LEU A 6 -14.39 11.56 -4.75
N ALA A 7 -13.77 10.48 -5.23
CA ALA A 7 -13.37 9.35 -4.40
C ALA A 7 -11.84 9.28 -4.35
N LEU A 8 -11.28 9.66 -3.21
CA LEU A 8 -9.86 9.47 -2.90
C LEU A 8 -9.64 8.02 -2.46
N VAL A 9 -8.68 7.35 -3.09
CA VAL A 9 -8.35 5.95 -2.78
C VAL A 9 -6.86 5.83 -2.45
N LEU A 10 -6.53 5.35 -1.25
CA LEU A 10 -5.15 5.17 -0.80
C LEU A 10 -4.78 3.69 -0.76
N HIS A 11 -3.79 3.27 -1.53
CA HIS A 11 -3.30 1.89 -1.55
C HIS A 11 -2.13 1.73 -0.58
N ALA A 12 -2.37 1.24 0.65
CA ALA A 12 -1.31 0.97 1.62
C ALA A 12 -0.81 -0.47 1.52
N HIS A 13 0.42 -0.62 1.06
CA HIS A 13 1.04 -1.92 0.83
C HIS A 13 2.54 -1.91 1.11
N LEU A 14 2.99 -2.95 1.79
CA LEU A 14 4.39 -3.36 1.85
C LEU A 14 4.45 -4.89 1.71
N PRO A 15 5.48 -5.44 1.05
CA PRO A 15 5.69 -6.88 1.03
C PRO A 15 5.94 -7.41 2.44
N PHE A 16 5.66 -8.70 2.68
CA PHE A 16 5.93 -9.32 3.98
C PHE A 16 7.44 -9.44 4.22
N VAL A 17 7.98 -8.54 5.04
CA VAL A 17 9.39 -8.45 5.41
C VAL A 17 9.50 -8.58 6.92
N ARG A 18 9.96 -9.76 7.36
CA ARG A 18 10.13 -10.10 8.76
C ARG A 18 11.25 -11.13 8.89
N HIS A 19 12.25 -10.81 9.70
CA HIS A 19 13.48 -11.59 9.83
C HIS A 19 13.87 -11.73 11.31
N PRO A 20 13.21 -12.65 12.06
CA PRO A 20 13.59 -12.94 13.44
C PRO A 20 14.99 -13.54 13.56
N GLU A 21 15.54 -14.11 12.49
CA GLU A 21 16.86 -14.76 12.47
C GLU A 21 18.05 -13.80 12.46
N SER A 22 17.82 -12.48 12.30
CA SER A 22 18.86 -11.46 12.25
C SER A 22 18.52 -10.32 13.20
N ASP A 23 19.51 -9.77 13.90
CA ASP A 23 19.33 -8.62 14.81
C ASP A 23 19.07 -7.31 14.04
N TYR A 24 19.48 -7.24 12.77
CA TYR A 24 19.26 -6.10 11.90
C TYR A 24 19.00 -6.55 10.47
N VAL A 25 17.95 -6.00 9.86
CA VAL A 25 17.63 -6.15 8.43
C VAL A 25 17.18 -4.80 7.90
N LEU A 26 17.84 -4.33 6.84
CA LEU A 26 17.59 -3.00 6.25
C LEU A 26 16.16 -2.90 5.72
N GLU A 27 15.66 -3.97 5.10
CA GLU A 27 14.35 -4.00 4.45
C GLU A 27 13.18 -3.95 5.45
N GLU A 28 13.40 -4.27 6.74
CA GLU A 28 12.37 -4.05 7.77
C GLU A 28 12.14 -2.56 8.05
N GLU A 29 13.13 -1.70 7.77
CA GLU A 29 13.00 -0.27 7.98
C GLU A 29 11.99 0.38 7.04
N TRP A 30 11.64 -0.26 5.90
CA TRP A 30 10.55 0.20 5.04
C TRP A 30 9.23 0.32 5.82
N LEU A 31 8.96 -0.62 6.74
CA LEU A 31 7.80 -0.56 7.61
C LEU A 31 7.92 0.59 8.61
N TYR A 32 9.09 0.78 9.22
CA TYR A 32 9.31 1.81 10.24
C TYR A 32 9.20 3.23 9.67
N GLU A 33 9.74 3.42 8.46
CA GLU A 33 9.62 4.65 7.67
C GLU A 33 8.15 4.89 7.31
N ALA A 34 7.43 3.88 6.79
CA ALA A 34 6.02 4.02 6.44
C ALA A 34 5.14 4.33 7.66
N ILE A 35 5.40 3.71 8.82
CA ILE A 35 4.70 4.03 10.07
C ILE A 35 4.90 5.50 10.44
N THR A 36 6.15 5.96 10.47
CA THR A 36 6.53 7.29 10.96
C THR A 36 6.14 8.40 10.00
N GLU A 37 6.37 8.19 8.70
CA GLU A 37 6.19 9.23 7.69
C GLU A 37 4.81 9.20 7.04
N THR A 38 4.09 8.07 7.04
CA THR A 38 2.79 7.94 6.34
C THR A 38 1.65 7.59 7.28
N TYR A 39 1.68 6.42 7.93
CA TYR A 39 0.48 5.88 8.59
C TYR A 39 0.07 6.66 9.84
N ILE A 40 1.02 7.04 10.71
CA ILE A 40 0.73 7.89 11.86
C ILE A 40 0.31 9.31 11.43
N PRO A 41 1.02 9.98 10.49
CA PRO A 41 0.56 11.26 9.96
C PRO A 41 -0.86 11.23 9.37
N LEU A 42 -1.23 10.18 8.63
CA LEU A 42 -2.60 10.01 8.13
C LEU A 42 -3.62 9.86 9.27
N LEU A 43 -3.31 9.09 10.31
CA LEU A 43 -4.16 8.98 11.50
C LEU A 43 -4.36 10.35 12.16
N LEU A 44 -3.30 11.13 12.32
CA LEU A 44 -3.38 12.48 12.90
C LEU A 44 -4.25 13.42 12.07
N VAL A 45 -4.18 13.35 10.73
CA VAL A 45 -5.07 14.08 9.83
C VAL A 45 -6.53 13.65 10.06
N PHE A 46 -6.82 12.36 10.07
CA PHE A 46 -8.18 11.83 10.26
C PHE A 46 -8.76 12.19 11.63
N GLU A 47 -7.95 12.13 12.68
CA GLU A 47 -8.31 12.59 14.02
C GLU A 47 -8.63 14.09 14.04
N GLY A 48 -7.80 14.90 13.39
CA GLY A 48 -7.99 16.34 13.28
C GLY A 48 -9.29 16.71 12.53
N LEU A 49 -9.55 16.07 11.39
CA LEU A 49 -10.76 16.27 10.60
C LEU A 49 -12.02 15.91 11.41
N ARG A 50 -12.00 14.77 12.12
CA ARG A 50 -13.11 14.33 12.98
C ARG A 50 -13.34 15.28 14.15
N ARG A 51 -12.27 15.70 14.84
CA ARG A 51 -12.33 16.66 15.94
C ARG A 51 -12.98 17.97 15.51
N ASP A 52 -12.70 18.39 14.28
CA ASP A 52 -13.20 19.65 13.74
C ASP A 52 -14.60 19.50 13.09
N GLY A 53 -15.25 18.34 13.23
CA GLY A 53 -16.62 18.10 12.79
C GLY A 53 -16.79 17.88 11.28
N ILE A 54 -15.72 17.53 10.56
CA ILE A 54 -15.75 17.29 9.12
C ILE A 54 -16.09 15.82 8.85
N ASP A 55 -17.22 15.56 8.19
CA ASP A 55 -17.60 14.21 7.76
C ASP A 55 -16.88 13.82 6.45
N PHE A 56 -15.58 13.56 6.56
CA PHE A 56 -14.76 13.15 5.42
C PHE A 56 -15.04 11.70 5.01
N LYS A 57 -14.81 11.39 3.73
CA LYS A 57 -14.93 10.06 3.14
C LYS A 57 -13.68 9.75 2.31
N ILE A 58 -12.96 8.69 2.68
CA ILE A 58 -11.80 8.16 1.96
C ILE A 58 -11.91 6.64 1.88
N THR A 59 -11.54 6.05 0.74
CA THR A 59 -11.33 4.61 0.64
C THR A 59 -9.83 4.32 0.79
N MET A 60 -9.46 3.29 1.55
CA MET A 60 -8.07 2.89 1.73
C MET A 60 -7.96 1.37 1.66
N SER A 61 -7.03 0.82 0.90
CA SER A 61 -6.69 -0.60 1.05
C SER A 61 -5.66 -0.75 2.16
N MET A 62 -5.83 -1.74 3.02
CA MET A 62 -4.77 -2.21 3.91
C MET A 62 -4.49 -3.66 3.56
N THR A 63 -3.37 -3.89 2.86
CA THR A 63 -3.07 -5.22 2.33
C THR A 63 -2.81 -6.23 3.46
N PRO A 64 -3.15 -7.53 3.26
CA PRO A 64 -2.95 -8.54 4.29
C PRO A 64 -1.49 -8.66 4.82
N PRO A 65 -0.43 -8.52 4.00
CA PRO A 65 0.95 -8.51 4.49
C PRO A 65 1.24 -7.33 5.41
N LEU A 66 0.81 -6.13 5.03
CA LEU A 66 0.96 -4.92 5.85
C LEU A 66 0.24 -5.06 7.19
N VAL A 67 -1.02 -5.49 7.19
CA VAL A 67 -1.81 -5.70 8.42
C VAL A 67 -1.14 -6.73 9.32
N SER A 68 -0.58 -7.80 8.75
CA SER A 68 0.16 -8.81 9.51
C SER A 68 1.41 -8.23 10.17
N MET A 69 2.17 -7.41 9.45
CA MET A 69 3.40 -6.77 9.96
C MET A 69 3.12 -5.70 11.03
N LEU A 70 2.09 -4.88 10.84
CA LEU A 70 1.70 -3.84 11.81
C LEU A 70 1.26 -4.41 13.17
N ARG A 71 0.84 -5.69 13.19
CA ARG A 71 0.42 -6.41 14.40
C ARG A 71 1.43 -7.43 14.89
N ASP A 72 2.61 -7.51 14.26
CA ASP A 72 3.64 -8.47 14.67
C ASP A 72 4.45 -7.90 15.86
N PRO A 73 4.48 -8.58 17.02
CA PRO A 73 5.14 -8.05 18.21
C PRO A 73 6.64 -7.80 18.04
N LEU A 74 7.34 -8.61 17.23
CA LEU A 74 8.77 -8.41 16.97
C LEU A 74 9.00 -7.10 16.21
N LEU A 75 8.21 -6.86 15.16
CA LEU A 75 8.31 -5.64 14.35
C LEU A 75 7.89 -4.40 15.14
N GLN A 76 6.88 -4.50 16.02
CA GLN A 76 6.49 -3.44 16.95
C GLN A 76 7.64 -3.09 17.92
N GLU A 77 8.27 -4.08 18.54
CA GLU A 77 9.43 -3.85 19.43
C GLU A 77 10.61 -3.20 18.69
N ARG A 78 10.90 -3.65 17.47
CA ARG A 78 11.97 -3.08 16.64
C ARG A 78 11.65 -1.66 16.20
N TYR A 79 10.39 -1.37 15.87
CA TYR A 79 9.94 -0.02 15.57
C TYR A 79 10.12 0.93 16.77
N GLU A 80 9.79 0.48 17.99
CA GLU A 80 9.98 1.30 19.19
C GLU A 80 11.46 1.66 19.42
N LYS A 81 12.37 0.69 19.20
CA LYS A 81 13.82 0.95 19.25
C LYS A 81 14.26 1.92 18.16
N HIS A 82 13.74 1.77 16.94
CA HIS A 82 14.03 2.67 15.83
C HIS A 82 13.59 4.11 16.14
N LEU A 83 12.34 4.31 16.57
CA LEU A 83 11.81 5.63 16.95
C LEU A 83 12.60 6.23 18.12
N GLY A 84 13.01 5.42 19.10
CA GLY A 84 13.87 5.85 20.20
C GLY A 84 15.21 6.41 19.71
N LYS A 85 15.86 5.75 18.74
CA LYS A 85 17.09 6.24 18.11
C LYS A 85 16.90 7.55 17.36
N LEU A 86 15.78 7.72 16.65
CA LEU A 86 15.48 8.97 15.95
C LEU A 86 15.32 10.14 16.92
N ARG A 87 14.60 9.94 18.02
CA ARG A 87 14.43 10.95 19.08
C ARG A 87 15.77 11.36 19.70
N GLN A 88 16.60 10.37 20.05
CA GLN A 88 17.94 10.61 20.54
C GLN A 88 18.78 11.42 19.55
N LEU A 89 18.74 11.08 18.26
CA LEU A 89 19.49 11.80 17.24
C LEU A 89 18.99 13.24 17.06
N THR A 90 17.69 13.49 17.13
CA THR A 90 17.16 14.86 17.04
C THR A 90 17.57 15.72 18.22
N GLU A 91 17.67 15.17 19.43
CA GLU A 91 18.20 15.90 20.60
C GLU A 91 19.66 16.33 20.36
N LEU A 92 20.51 15.41 19.86
CA LEU A 92 21.89 15.72 19.51
C LEU A 92 21.99 16.77 18.39
N GLU A 93 21.10 16.71 17.39
CA GLU A 93 21.06 17.69 16.32
C GLU A 93 20.65 19.08 16.80
N MET A 94 19.75 19.19 17.78
CA MET A 94 19.39 20.46 18.42
C MET A 94 20.57 21.07 19.18
N GLU A 95 21.33 20.26 19.92
CA GLU A 95 22.53 20.70 20.63
C GLU A 95 23.65 21.10 19.66
N ARG A 96 23.93 20.25 18.67
CA ARG A 96 24.98 20.48 17.66
C ARG A 96 24.74 21.77 16.88
N ASN A 97 23.49 22.07 16.56
CA ASN A 97 23.12 23.25 15.79
C ASN A 97 22.75 24.46 16.67
N HIS A 98 23.15 24.49 17.96
CA HIS A 98 22.82 25.58 18.88
C HIS A 98 23.09 26.99 18.32
N PHE A 99 24.20 27.16 17.58
CA PHE A 99 24.60 28.43 16.95
C PHE A 99 24.09 28.62 15.51
N ASN A 100 23.43 27.62 14.92
CA ASN A 100 22.81 27.69 13.60
C ASN A 100 21.28 27.68 13.74
N GLY A 101 20.69 28.88 13.80
CA GLY A 101 19.28 29.06 14.12
C GLY A 101 18.31 28.29 13.22
N HIS A 102 18.57 28.22 11.91
CA HIS A 102 17.66 27.53 10.98
C HIS A 102 17.78 26.00 11.07
N LEU A 103 19.01 25.47 11.18
CA LEU A 103 19.18 24.02 11.36
C LEU A 103 18.63 23.55 12.72
N ARG A 104 18.80 24.35 13.78
CA ARG A 104 18.18 24.07 15.07
C ARG A 104 16.65 24.07 14.98
N TYR A 105 16.06 25.04 14.30
CA TYR A 105 14.61 25.08 14.04
C TYR A 105 14.12 23.80 13.33
N LEU A 106 14.87 23.30 12.34
CA LEU A 106 14.53 22.05 11.67
C LEU A 106 14.71 20.82 12.56
N ALA A 107 15.75 20.77 13.40
CA ALA A 107 15.93 19.70 14.36
C ALA A 107 14.79 19.68 15.41
N GLU A 108 14.37 20.86 15.88
CA GLU A 108 13.20 21.03 16.77
C GLU A 108 11.90 20.59 16.09
N HIS A 109 11.74 20.86 14.79
CA HIS A 109 10.61 20.37 13.99
C HIS A 109 10.54 18.83 13.98
N TYR A 110 11.65 18.15 13.69
CA TYR A 110 11.70 16.68 13.72
C TYR A 110 11.52 16.10 15.12
N ALA A 111 12.10 16.71 16.15
CA ALA A 111 11.93 16.27 17.55
C ALA A 111 10.44 16.28 17.93
N LYS A 112 9.72 17.36 17.58
CA LYS A 112 8.28 17.48 17.82
C LYS A 112 7.47 16.42 17.05
N GLU A 113 7.82 16.15 15.79
CA GLU A 113 7.15 15.12 15.01
C GLU A 113 7.36 13.73 15.62
N PHE A 114 8.60 13.37 15.97
CA PHE A 114 8.88 12.07 16.57
C PHE A 114 8.25 11.91 17.96
N ASP A 115 8.15 12.97 18.75
CA ASP A 115 7.39 12.97 20.00
C ASP A 115 5.89 12.78 19.76
N THR A 116 5.31 13.45 18.76
CA THR A 116 3.90 13.26 18.38
C THR A 116 3.64 11.84 17.89
N THR A 117 4.57 11.29 17.11
CA THR A 117 4.55 9.91 16.65
C THR A 117 4.60 8.95 17.82
N ARG A 118 5.49 9.16 18.79
CA ARG A 118 5.59 8.34 20.01
C ARG A 118 4.29 8.39 20.82
N GLN A 119 3.75 9.57 21.06
CA GLN A 119 2.48 9.73 21.79
C GLN A 119 1.32 9.01 21.09
N THR A 120 1.29 9.04 19.76
CA THR A 120 0.25 8.35 18.98
C THR A 120 0.43 6.84 19.02
N TRP A 121 1.67 6.36 18.89
CA TRP A 121 2.02 4.95 19.03
C TRP A 121 1.59 4.41 20.40
N ASP A 122 1.96 5.10 21.48
CA ASP A 122 1.64 4.72 22.85
C ASP A 122 0.12 4.74 23.10
N ARG A 123 -0.60 5.75 22.59
CA ARG A 123 -2.06 5.88 22.71
C ARG A 123 -2.82 4.70 22.12
N TYR A 124 -2.29 4.08 21.06
CA TYR A 124 -2.89 2.89 20.44
C TYR A 124 -2.20 1.58 20.87
N ASN A 125 -1.29 1.62 21.84
CA ASN A 125 -0.47 0.48 22.27
C ASN A 125 0.18 -0.26 21.08
N GLY A 126 0.65 0.49 20.08
CA GLY A 126 1.23 -0.05 18.85
C GLY A 126 0.26 -0.71 17.85
N ASP A 127 -1.04 -0.86 18.15
CA ASP A 127 -2.02 -1.43 17.21
C ASP A 127 -2.62 -0.38 16.27
N LEU A 128 -1.85 0.02 15.26
CA LEU A 128 -2.30 0.97 14.25
C LEU A 128 -3.48 0.45 13.40
N VAL A 129 -3.64 -0.89 13.29
CA VAL A 129 -4.79 -1.48 12.58
C VAL A 129 -6.09 -1.18 13.35
N ALA A 130 -6.08 -1.29 14.68
CA ALA A 130 -7.20 -0.86 15.51
C ALA A 130 -7.41 0.67 15.41
N ALA A 131 -6.33 1.46 15.34
CA ALA A 131 -6.42 2.91 15.16
C ALA A 131 -7.15 3.30 13.86
N PHE A 132 -6.87 2.64 12.73
CA PHE A 132 -7.61 2.86 11.48
C PHE A 132 -9.04 2.31 11.54
N LYS A 133 -9.25 1.17 12.19
CA LYS A 133 -10.57 0.53 12.32
C LYS A 133 -11.62 1.46 12.95
N GLN A 134 -11.24 2.37 13.86
CA GLN A 134 -12.21 3.33 14.41
C GLN A 134 -12.85 4.22 13.33
N PHE A 135 -12.11 4.55 12.26
CA PHE A 135 -12.60 5.35 11.14
C PHE A 135 -13.45 4.52 10.17
N LEU A 136 -13.19 3.21 10.11
CA LEU A 136 -14.09 2.24 9.48
C LEU A 136 -15.43 2.15 10.23
N ASP A 137 -15.38 2.09 11.55
CA ASP A 137 -16.58 1.97 12.40
C ASP A 137 -17.46 3.25 12.34
N THR A 138 -16.84 4.42 12.15
CA THR A 138 -17.53 5.72 11.98
C THR A 138 -17.89 6.06 10.54
N ASN A 139 -17.61 5.17 9.58
CA ASN A 139 -17.86 5.37 8.15
C ASN A 139 -17.13 6.60 7.55
N ASN A 140 -16.05 7.08 8.18
CA ASN A 140 -15.17 8.10 7.59
C ASN A 140 -14.11 7.49 6.66
N LEU A 141 -13.73 6.25 6.93
CA LEU A 141 -12.82 5.45 6.11
C LEU A 141 -13.54 4.18 5.63
N GLU A 142 -13.47 3.87 4.34
CA GLU A 142 -13.79 2.53 3.84
C GLU A 142 -12.48 1.76 3.66
N ILE A 143 -12.27 0.70 4.45
CA ILE A 143 -11.09 -0.16 4.31
C ILE A 143 -11.44 -1.31 3.35
N ILE A 144 -10.61 -1.51 2.33
CA ILE A 144 -10.73 -2.62 1.36
C ILE A 144 -9.58 -3.60 1.48
N THR A 145 -9.81 -4.82 0.99
CA THR A 145 -8.77 -5.87 0.94
C THR A 145 -7.97 -5.80 -0.37
N CYS A 146 -7.04 -6.73 -0.53
CA CYS A 146 -6.23 -6.95 -1.73
C CYS A 146 -6.08 -8.47 -1.97
N GLY A 147 -5.19 -8.91 -2.86
CA GLY A 147 -4.71 -10.29 -2.87
C GLY A 147 -3.86 -10.59 -1.61
N ALA A 148 -3.89 -11.83 -1.13
CA ALA A 148 -3.29 -12.27 0.13
C ALA A 148 -1.85 -11.79 0.29
N THR A 149 -1.02 -11.93 -0.74
CA THR A 149 0.36 -11.45 -0.72
C THR A 149 0.63 -10.46 -1.84
N HIS A 150 -0.40 -9.74 -2.28
CA HIS A 150 -0.30 -8.86 -3.45
C HIS A 150 0.18 -9.63 -4.70
N GLY A 151 -0.30 -10.87 -4.87
CA GLY A 151 0.11 -11.72 -6.00
C GLY A 151 -0.40 -11.21 -7.35
N TYR A 152 0.44 -11.24 -8.38
CA TYR A 152 0.06 -10.75 -9.71
C TYR A 152 -0.90 -11.70 -10.44
N LEU A 153 -2.19 -11.55 -10.17
CA LEU A 153 -3.25 -12.52 -10.54
C LEU A 153 -3.29 -12.92 -12.03
N PRO A 154 -3.13 -12.01 -13.01
CA PRO A 154 -3.17 -12.39 -14.43
C PRO A 154 -2.12 -13.43 -14.85
N LEU A 155 -0.97 -13.48 -14.15
CA LEU A 155 0.10 -14.45 -14.44
C LEU A 155 -0.10 -15.79 -13.72
N MET A 156 -1.12 -15.89 -12.85
CA MET A 156 -1.56 -17.11 -12.19
C MET A 156 -2.80 -17.72 -12.85
N LYS A 157 -3.38 -17.09 -13.87
CA LYS A 157 -4.67 -17.47 -14.48
C LYS A 157 -4.79 -18.93 -14.93
N MET A 158 -3.67 -19.60 -15.22
CA MET A 158 -3.63 -21.01 -15.59
C MET A 158 -3.96 -21.95 -14.42
N TYR A 159 -3.81 -21.45 -13.18
CA TYR A 159 -4.05 -22.15 -11.93
C TYR A 159 -5.12 -21.37 -11.13
N PRO A 160 -6.41 -21.51 -11.48
CA PRO A 160 -7.50 -20.76 -10.86
C PRO A 160 -7.57 -20.94 -9.34
N GLU A 161 -7.15 -22.10 -8.81
CA GLU A 161 -7.06 -22.38 -7.37
C GLU A 161 -6.04 -21.48 -6.67
N ALA A 162 -4.94 -21.12 -7.35
CA ALA A 162 -3.95 -20.20 -6.79
C ALA A 162 -4.49 -18.75 -6.76
N VAL A 163 -5.25 -18.35 -7.79
CA VAL A 163 -5.94 -17.05 -7.80
C VAL A 163 -7.00 -17.00 -6.71
N TRP A 164 -7.80 -18.06 -6.58
CA TRP A 164 -8.80 -18.21 -5.53
C TRP A 164 -8.17 -18.15 -4.14
N ALA A 165 -7.06 -18.84 -3.91
CA ALA A 165 -6.33 -18.77 -2.65
C ALA A 165 -5.87 -17.34 -2.30
N GLN A 166 -5.38 -16.58 -3.27
CA GLN A 166 -5.03 -15.16 -3.06
C GLN A 166 -6.25 -14.32 -2.63
N ILE A 167 -7.45 -14.58 -3.17
CA ILE A 167 -8.66 -13.82 -2.85
C ILE A 167 -9.24 -14.25 -1.51
N GLN A 168 -9.48 -15.55 -1.34
CA GLN A 168 -10.20 -16.10 -0.19
C GLN A 168 -9.41 -15.90 1.11
N VAL A 169 -8.10 -16.18 1.10
CA VAL A 169 -7.23 -15.96 2.28
C VAL A 169 -7.21 -14.47 2.67
N ALA A 170 -7.24 -13.56 1.69
CA ALA A 170 -7.28 -12.13 1.96
C ALA A 170 -8.62 -11.68 2.56
N CYS A 171 -9.74 -12.22 2.10
CA CYS A 171 -11.06 -11.94 2.67
C CYS A 171 -11.17 -12.44 4.11
N GLU A 172 -10.73 -13.68 4.37
CA GLU A 172 -10.71 -14.27 5.71
C GLU A 172 -9.79 -13.49 6.66
N HIS A 173 -8.58 -13.13 6.18
CA HIS A 173 -7.65 -12.31 6.96
C HIS A 173 -8.21 -10.92 7.26
N TYR A 174 -8.88 -10.28 6.28
CA TYR A 174 -9.56 -9.01 6.51
C TYR A 174 -10.61 -9.12 7.61
N GLU A 175 -11.49 -10.13 7.53
CA GLU A 175 -12.57 -10.32 8.50
C GLU A 175 -12.04 -10.57 9.91
N GLN A 176 -10.96 -11.34 10.04
CA GLN A 176 -10.28 -11.57 11.32
C GLN A 176 -9.75 -10.29 11.97
N ASN A 177 -9.33 -9.31 11.17
CA ASN A 177 -8.70 -8.08 11.68
C ASN A 177 -9.69 -6.91 11.85
N PHE A 178 -10.72 -6.83 11.02
CA PHE A 178 -11.69 -5.72 11.01
C PHE A 178 -13.09 -6.11 11.49
N GLY A 179 -13.34 -7.40 11.77
CA GLY A 179 -14.59 -7.91 12.36
C GLY A 179 -15.80 -7.89 11.42
N ARG A 180 -15.58 -7.74 10.12
CA ARG A 180 -16.61 -7.75 9.07
C ARG A 180 -15.96 -8.14 7.73
N PRO A 181 -16.70 -8.73 6.76
CA PRO A 181 -16.14 -9.02 5.45
C PRO A 181 -15.86 -7.74 4.64
N PRO A 182 -14.84 -7.75 3.75
CA PRO A 182 -14.55 -6.62 2.88
C PRO A 182 -15.63 -6.50 1.78
N LYS A 183 -15.98 -5.27 1.41
CA LYS A 183 -16.91 -5.01 0.28
C LYS A 183 -16.18 -4.83 -1.05
N GLY A 184 -14.99 -4.25 -1.01
CA GLY A 184 -14.18 -3.95 -2.18
C GLY A 184 -12.83 -4.62 -2.13
N ILE A 185 -12.19 -4.68 -3.30
CA ILE A 185 -10.82 -5.15 -3.45
C ILE A 185 -10.01 -4.16 -4.29
N TRP A 186 -8.80 -3.88 -3.83
CA TRP A 186 -7.73 -3.40 -4.67
C TRP A 186 -7.11 -4.61 -5.37
N LEU A 187 -7.27 -4.74 -6.69
CA LEU A 187 -6.56 -5.81 -7.39
C LEU A 187 -5.06 -5.49 -7.33
N PRO A 188 -4.18 -6.46 -7.02
CA PRO A 188 -2.74 -6.23 -7.04
C PRO A 188 -2.33 -5.58 -8.37
N GLU A 189 -1.77 -4.39 -8.30
CA GLU A 189 -1.37 -3.57 -9.47
C GLU A 189 -2.51 -3.15 -10.42
N CYS A 190 -3.75 -3.10 -9.91
CA CYS A 190 -4.96 -2.99 -10.73
C CYS A 190 -4.98 -4.02 -11.88
N ALA A 191 -4.31 -5.16 -11.69
CA ALA A 191 -4.04 -6.13 -12.74
C ALA A 191 -5.24 -7.07 -12.89
N TYR A 192 -5.99 -6.85 -13.96
CA TYR A 192 -7.23 -7.53 -14.25
C TYR A 192 -7.09 -8.40 -15.51
N TYR A 193 -7.76 -9.55 -15.50
CA TYR A 193 -8.01 -10.39 -16.68
C TYR A 193 -9.47 -10.86 -16.67
N ASN A 194 -10.00 -11.15 -17.85
CA ASN A 194 -11.41 -11.54 -17.97
C ASN A 194 -11.69 -12.91 -17.33
N GLY A 195 -12.75 -12.98 -16.52
CA GLY A 195 -13.16 -14.15 -15.74
C GLY A 195 -12.82 -14.04 -14.24
N LEU A 196 -11.92 -13.12 -13.86
CA LEU A 196 -11.57 -12.88 -12.46
C LEU A 196 -12.79 -12.45 -11.62
N GLU A 197 -13.70 -11.68 -12.22
CA GLU A 197 -14.91 -11.14 -11.61
C GLU A 197 -15.85 -12.21 -11.03
N ARG A 198 -15.76 -13.46 -11.49
CA ARG A 198 -16.55 -14.56 -10.94
C ARG A 198 -16.04 -14.96 -9.56
N MET A 199 -14.72 -15.18 -9.44
CA MET A 199 -14.09 -15.49 -8.15
C MET A 199 -14.29 -14.36 -7.14
N LEU A 200 -14.22 -13.10 -7.58
CA LEU A 200 -14.50 -11.96 -6.69
C LEU A 200 -15.95 -11.99 -6.16
N ALA A 201 -16.92 -12.30 -7.03
CA ALA A 201 -18.32 -12.42 -6.64
C ALA A 201 -18.56 -13.59 -5.67
N ASP A 202 -17.97 -14.75 -5.97
CA ASP A 202 -18.08 -15.95 -5.13
C ASP A 202 -17.44 -15.74 -3.74
N ALA A 203 -16.38 -14.91 -3.65
CA ALA A 203 -15.77 -14.48 -2.38
C ALA A 203 -16.56 -13.38 -1.63
N GLY A 204 -17.70 -12.93 -2.16
CA GLY A 204 -18.57 -11.94 -1.52
C GLY A 204 -18.19 -10.48 -1.76
N LEU A 205 -17.20 -10.19 -2.60
CA LEU A 205 -16.83 -8.83 -2.98
C LEU A 205 -17.90 -8.20 -3.87
N ARG A 206 -17.92 -6.87 -3.93
CA ARG A 206 -18.94 -6.08 -4.65
C ARG A 206 -18.36 -5.12 -5.65
N TYR A 207 -17.11 -4.69 -5.46
CA TYR A 207 -16.43 -3.85 -6.43
C TYR A 207 -14.92 -4.06 -6.43
N MET A 208 -14.29 -3.64 -7.52
CA MET A 208 -12.85 -3.65 -7.72
C MET A 208 -12.37 -2.36 -8.36
N LEU A 209 -11.09 -2.04 -8.14
CA LEU A 209 -10.39 -1.00 -8.88
C LEU A 209 -9.58 -1.62 -10.02
N ILE A 210 -9.62 -0.95 -11.18
CA ILE A 210 -8.84 -1.29 -12.37
C ILE A 210 -8.24 -0.02 -12.99
N ASP A 211 -7.29 -0.18 -13.91
CA ASP A 211 -6.80 0.97 -14.68
C ASP A 211 -7.89 1.51 -15.62
N GLY A 212 -7.86 2.82 -15.89
CA GLY A 212 -8.83 3.50 -16.74
C GLY A 212 -8.98 2.86 -18.12
N HIS A 213 -7.89 2.41 -18.74
CA HIS A 213 -7.99 1.80 -20.08
C HIS A 213 -8.69 0.42 -20.08
N GLY A 214 -8.61 -0.33 -18.97
CA GLY A 214 -9.33 -1.60 -18.82
C GLY A 214 -10.85 -1.42 -18.91
N LEU A 215 -11.33 -0.27 -18.43
CA LEU A 215 -12.72 0.15 -18.56
C LEU A 215 -12.99 0.74 -19.96
N LEU A 216 -12.18 1.69 -20.43
CA LEU A 216 -12.40 2.39 -21.71
C LEU A 216 -12.43 1.44 -22.93
N TYR A 217 -11.69 0.33 -22.87
CA TYR A 217 -11.68 -0.71 -23.91
C TYR A 217 -12.68 -1.87 -23.65
N GLY A 218 -13.54 -1.73 -22.64
CA GLY A 218 -14.61 -2.68 -22.34
C GLY A 218 -15.65 -2.80 -23.47
N ARG A 219 -16.41 -3.90 -23.45
CA ARG A 219 -17.44 -4.23 -24.45
C ARG A 219 -18.79 -4.52 -23.78
N PRO A 220 -19.88 -3.84 -24.15
CA PRO A 220 -19.90 -2.63 -24.99
C PRO A 220 -19.07 -1.50 -24.37
N ARG A 221 -18.63 -0.54 -25.21
CA ARG A 221 -17.84 0.60 -24.74
C ARG A 221 -18.60 1.35 -23.63
N PRO A 222 -17.97 1.67 -22.49
CA PRO A 222 -18.64 2.42 -21.43
C PRO A 222 -19.07 3.80 -21.91
N ARG A 223 -20.36 4.09 -21.78
CA ARG A 223 -21.01 5.31 -22.30
C ARG A 223 -20.39 6.57 -21.72
N PHE A 224 -19.98 6.53 -20.46
CA PHE A 224 -19.47 7.68 -19.72
C PHE A 224 -17.98 7.57 -19.37
N GLY A 225 -17.24 6.73 -20.10
CA GLY A 225 -15.83 6.48 -19.82
C GLY A 225 -15.61 6.01 -18.39
N THR A 226 -14.57 6.51 -17.74
CA THR A 226 -14.19 6.17 -16.34
C THR A 226 -14.98 6.92 -15.27
N TYR A 227 -15.91 7.81 -15.65
CA TYR A 227 -16.60 8.71 -14.73
C TYR A 227 -17.89 8.15 -14.14
N THR A 228 -18.17 6.88 -14.43
CA THR A 228 -19.14 6.02 -13.74
C THR A 228 -18.56 4.62 -13.65
N PRO A 229 -18.83 3.84 -12.59
CA PRO A 229 -18.50 2.44 -12.59
C PRO A 229 -19.32 1.70 -13.66
N VAL A 230 -18.86 0.50 -14.01
CA VAL A 230 -19.64 -0.46 -14.81
C VAL A 230 -19.83 -1.74 -13.99
N PHE A 231 -20.92 -2.46 -14.21
CA PHE A 231 -21.05 -3.82 -13.69
C PHE A 231 -20.46 -4.83 -14.67
N THR A 232 -19.79 -5.85 -14.15
CA THR A 232 -19.54 -7.07 -14.90
C THR A 232 -20.81 -7.91 -14.99
N GLU A 233 -20.81 -8.95 -15.83
CA GLU A 233 -21.93 -9.90 -15.90
C GLU A 233 -22.19 -10.63 -14.58
N THR A 234 -21.16 -10.75 -13.72
CA THR A 234 -21.26 -11.33 -12.37
C THR A 234 -21.78 -10.35 -11.32
N GLY A 235 -22.03 -9.09 -11.68
CA GLY A 235 -22.54 -8.04 -10.79
C GLY A 235 -21.46 -7.30 -9.99
N ILE A 236 -20.17 -7.53 -10.25
CA ILE A 236 -19.07 -6.78 -9.62
C ILE A 236 -18.96 -5.41 -10.30
N ALA A 237 -18.95 -4.34 -9.51
CA ALA A 237 -18.65 -3.01 -10.04
C ALA A 237 -17.15 -2.84 -10.29
N ALA A 238 -16.78 -2.26 -11.43
CA ALA A 238 -15.41 -1.88 -11.73
C ALA A 238 -15.29 -0.37 -11.80
N TYR A 239 -14.37 0.18 -11.01
CA TYR A 239 -13.99 1.59 -11.03
C TYR A 239 -12.68 1.77 -11.78
N GLY A 240 -12.68 2.63 -12.79
CA GLY A 240 -11.49 2.99 -13.54
C GLY A 240 -10.80 4.22 -12.94
N ARG A 241 -9.47 4.18 -12.83
CA ARG A 241 -8.66 5.35 -12.45
C ARG A 241 -8.91 6.54 -13.39
N ASP A 242 -9.04 7.73 -12.83
CA ASP A 242 -9.03 8.98 -13.59
C ASP A 242 -7.60 9.42 -13.96
N HIS A 243 -7.39 9.70 -15.25
CA HIS A 243 -6.07 10.08 -15.78
C HIS A 243 -5.68 11.52 -15.40
N GLU A 244 -6.65 12.43 -15.31
CA GLU A 244 -6.37 13.85 -15.04
C GLU A 244 -5.85 14.06 -13.61
N SER A 245 -6.50 13.43 -12.63
CA SER A 245 -6.07 13.46 -11.23
C SER A 245 -4.78 12.68 -10.97
N ALA A 246 -4.53 11.60 -11.70
CA ALA A 246 -3.26 10.89 -11.63
C ALA A 246 -2.10 11.81 -12.06
N HIS A 247 -2.23 12.49 -13.22
CA HIS A 247 -1.15 13.30 -13.77
C HIS A 247 -0.74 14.48 -12.86
N GLN A 248 -1.69 15.12 -12.18
CA GLN A 248 -1.42 16.28 -11.30
C GLN A 248 -0.65 15.93 -10.02
N VAL A 249 -0.66 14.67 -9.61
CA VAL A 249 -0.02 14.22 -8.37
C VAL A 249 1.20 13.36 -8.67
N TRP A 250 1.10 12.42 -9.62
CA TRP A 250 2.16 11.46 -9.94
C TRP A 250 3.25 11.97 -10.89
N SER A 251 3.01 13.07 -11.60
CA SER A 251 4.00 13.54 -12.57
C SER A 251 5.23 14.08 -11.86
N THR A 252 6.38 13.42 -12.01
CA THR A 252 7.67 13.93 -11.51
C THR A 252 8.06 15.26 -12.17
N GLN A 253 7.49 15.57 -13.35
CA GLN A 253 7.74 16.79 -14.10
C GLN A 253 6.65 17.85 -13.99
N LEU A 254 5.44 17.54 -13.55
CA LEU A 254 4.33 18.52 -13.55
C LEU A 254 3.45 18.41 -12.32
N GLY A 255 3.69 17.42 -11.45
CA GLY A 255 2.91 17.15 -10.28
C GLY A 255 3.38 17.95 -9.07
N TYR A 256 2.47 18.11 -8.11
CA TYR A 256 2.74 18.87 -6.88
C TYR A 256 3.98 18.41 -6.10
N PRO A 257 4.25 17.09 -5.92
CA PRO A 257 5.40 16.64 -5.12
C PRO A 257 6.77 17.17 -5.57
N GLY A 258 6.90 17.60 -6.84
CA GLY A 258 8.14 18.15 -7.38
C GLY A 258 8.37 19.64 -7.11
N ASP A 259 7.55 20.29 -6.28
CA ASP A 259 7.66 21.72 -6.01
C ASP A 259 8.96 22.09 -5.27
N PRO A 260 9.65 23.17 -5.68
CA PRO A 260 10.87 23.66 -5.03
C PRO A 260 10.81 23.86 -3.51
N ALA A 261 9.62 24.13 -2.95
CA ALA A 261 9.43 24.36 -1.52
C ALA A 261 9.39 23.07 -0.68
N TYR A 262 9.13 21.92 -1.29
CA TYR A 262 8.96 20.65 -0.59
C TYR A 262 10.26 19.96 -0.21
N ARG A 263 10.21 19.12 0.83
CA ARG A 263 11.34 18.35 1.36
C ARG A 263 12.00 17.50 0.27
N GLU A 264 13.32 17.59 0.17
CA GLU A 264 14.12 16.76 -0.73
C GLU A 264 14.27 15.34 -0.16
N PHE A 265 13.80 14.34 -0.90
CA PHE A 265 13.81 12.96 -0.45
C PHE A 265 15.24 12.37 -0.42
N TYR A 266 16.10 12.75 -1.37
CA TYR A 266 17.41 12.11 -1.55
C TYR A 266 18.56 12.74 -0.76
N LYS A 267 18.26 13.75 0.07
CA LYS A 267 19.26 14.47 0.86
C LYS A 267 18.98 14.31 2.35
N ASP A 268 19.68 13.36 2.95
CA ASP A 268 19.41 12.82 4.29
C ASP A 268 20.68 12.88 5.15
N LEU A 269 20.49 13.18 6.44
CA LEU A 269 21.56 13.34 7.43
C LEU A 269 22.48 12.10 7.50
N GLY A 270 21.96 10.91 7.23
CA GLY A 270 22.70 9.65 7.15
C GLY A 270 23.82 9.65 6.09
N TRP A 271 23.69 10.49 5.06
CA TRP A 271 24.71 10.69 4.02
C TRP A 271 25.59 11.91 4.28
N GLU A 272 25.03 12.96 4.87
CA GLU A 272 25.70 14.28 4.97
C GLU A 272 26.55 14.43 6.24
N ALA A 273 26.10 13.87 7.36
CA ALA A 273 26.78 14.07 8.63
C ALA A 273 28.16 13.41 8.66
N GLU A 274 29.06 13.94 9.48
CA GLU A 274 30.36 13.34 9.78
C GLU A 274 30.22 11.87 10.17
N TYR A 275 31.12 11.03 9.64
CA TYR A 275 30.97 9.58 9.73
C TYR A 275 30.94 9.07 11.17
N GLU A 276 31.89 9.48 12.01
CA GLU A 276 31.95 9.01 13.40
C GLU A 276 30.73 9.43 14.24
N TYR A 277 30.14 10.60 13.93
CA TYR A 277 28.92 11.07 14.58
C TYR A 277 27.70 10.22 14.21
N ILE A 278 27.54 9.91 12.92
CA ILE A 278 26.33 9.25 12.40
C ILE A 278 26.41 7.72 12.45
N LYS A 279 27.61 7.17 12.65
CA LYS A 279 27.90 5.72 12.72
C LYS A 279 26.93 4.91 13.60
N PRO A 280 26.48 5.39 14.78
CA PRO A 280 25.53 4.63 15.62
C PRO A 280 24.11 4.49 15.03
N TYR A 281 23.78 5.31 14.02
CA TYR A 281 22.43 5.45 13.45
C TYR A 281 22.31 4.89 12.02
N ILE A 282 23.45 4.55 11.39
CA ILE A 282 23.50 3.88 10.08
C ILE A 282 23.58 2.35 10.23
N MET A 283 23.89 1.64 9.14
CA MET A 283 23.95 0.18 9.18
C MET A 283 25.04 -0.31 10.15
N PRO A 284 24.84 -1.43 10.88
CA PRO A 284 25.83 -1.97 11.81
C PRO A 284 27.20 -2.30 11.18
N ASN A 285 27.24 -2.55 9.88
CA ASN A 285 28.47 -2.79 9.12
C ASN A 285 29.20 -1.49 8.70
N GLY A 286 28.70 -0.31 9.11
CA GLY A 286 29.24 1.00 8.80
C GLY A 286 28.79 1.58 7.45
N GLN A 287 27.97 0.88 6.66
CA GLN A 287 27.43 1.45 5.43
C GLN A 287 26.40 2.54 5.74
N ARG A 288 26.51 3.68 5.04
CA ARG A 288 25.53 4.77 5.15
C ARG A 288 24.20 4.36 4.53
N LYS A 289 23.13 4.94 5.06
CA LYS A 289 21.75 4.77 4.63
C LYS A 289 20.96 6.04 4.92
N ASN A 290 19.73 6.13 4.41
CA ASN A 290 18.78 7.13 4.91
C ASN A 290 18.40 6.80 6.36
N ILE A 291 18.22 7.84 7.16
CA ILE A 291 17.77 7.73 8.55
C ILE A 291 16.45 8.46 8.81
N GLY A 292 15.95 9.25 7.84
CA GLY A 292 14.65 9.93 7.93
C GLY A 292 14.71 11.39 8.38
N ILE A 293 15.88 11.90 8.75
CA ILE A 293 16.09 13.31 9.09
C ILE A 293 16.68 14.02 7.87
N LYS A 294 15.89 14.88 7.23
CA LYS A 294 16.21 15.53 5.95
C LYS A 294 15.96 17.04 6.04
N TYR A 295 17.02 17.84 5.91
CA TYR A 295 16.96 19.30 6.16
C TYR A 295 16.84 20.16 4.90
N HIS A 296 16.77 19.56 3.73
CA HIS A 296 16.84 20.26 2.46
C HIS A 296 15.53 20.19 1.71
N LYS A 297 15.28 21.18 0.85
CA LYS A 297 14.14 21.22 -0.07
C LYS A 297 14.58 20.96 -1.50
N ILE A 298 13.64 20.59 -2.35
CA ILE A 298 13.86 20.30 -3.77
C ILE A 298 14.55 21.49 -4.48
N THR A 299 14.27 22.74 -4.06
CA THR A 299 14.93 23.98 -4.50
C THR A 299 14.71 24.37 -5.96
N GLY A 300 14.70 23.42 -6.88
CA GLY A 300 14.55 23.64 -8.30
C GLY A 300 14.94 22.39 -9.09
N ARG A 301 14.56 22.38 -10.37
CA ARG A 301 14.85 21.26 -11.28
C ARG A 301 16.27 21.32 -11.80
N GLY A 302 16.90 20.15 -11.92
CA GLY A 302 18.27 20.05 -12.43
C GLY A 302 19.34 20.59 -11.47
N ILE A 303 18.96 21.02 -10.27
CA ILE A 303 19.87 21.48 -9.22
C ILE A 303 20.49 20.26 -8.55
N GLY A 304 21.83 20.22 -8.48
CA GLY A 304 22.57 19.14 -7.83
C GLY A 304 22.32 19.09 -6.32
N LEU A 305 22.55 17.93 -5.70
CA LEU A 305 22.31 17.73 -4.25
C LEU A 305 23.09 18.73 -3.38
N SER A 306 24.30 19.10 -3.79
CA SER A 306 25.14 20.08 -3.07
C SER A 306 24.56 21.50 -3.05
N GLU A 307 23.73 21.84 -4.03
CA GLU A 307 23.16 23.18 -4.22
C GLU A 307 21.73 23.31 -3.67
N LYS A 308 21.16 22.20 -3.14
CA LYS A 308 19.86 22.21 -2.47
C LYS A 308 19.90 23.11 -1.25
N GLN A 309 18.92 23.99 -1.14
CA GLN A 309 18.73 24.92 -0.02
C GLN A 309 18.06 24.23 1.16
N LEU A 310 18.14 24.88 2.34
CA LEU A 310 17.45 24.41 3.54
C LEU A 310 15.92 24.46 3.35
N TYR A 311 15.27 23.45 3.90
CA TYR A 311 13.83 23.30 3.97
C TYR A 311 13.21 24.31 4.94
N ASP A 312 11.97 24.70 4.72
CA ASP A 312 11.20 25.50 5.67
C ASP A 312 9.77 24.93 5.79
N PRO A 313 9.44 24.27 6.92
CA PRO A 313 8.12 23.70 7.17
C PRO A 313 6.96 24.68 6.99
N TYR A 314 7.17 25.98 7.25
CA TYR A 314 6.11 26.98 7.10
C TYR A 314 5.74 27.17 5.63
N TRP A 315 6.73 27.45 4.78
CA TRP A 315 6.49 27.69 3.35
C TRP A 315 6.00 26.45 2.62
N ALA A 316 6.49 25.28 3.01
CA ALA A 316 6.04 24.01 2.48
C ALA A 316 4.56 23.74 2.81
N LYS A 317 4.15 24.03 4.05
CA LYS A 317 2.73 23.95 4.46
C LYS A 317 1.84 24.91 3.66
N GLU A 318 2.25 26.16 3.48
CA GLU A 318 1.50 27.13 2.66
C GLU A 318 1.37 26.65 1.21
N LYS A 319 2.45 26.08 0.66
CA LYS A 319 2.44 25.49 -0.68
C LYS A 319 1.49 24.28 -0.78
N ALA A 320 1.45 23.42 0.23
CA ALA A 320 0.49 22.31 0.31
C ALA A 320 -0.97 22.80 0.33
N ALA A 321 -1.25 23.90 1.04
CA ALA A 321 -2.57 24.52 1.04
C ALA A 321 -2.96 25.09 -0.34
N GLU A 322 -2.02 25.73 -1.03
CA GLU A 322 -2.20 26.24 -2.40
C GLU A 322 -2.49 25.10 -3.38
N HIS A 323 -1.68 24.04 -3.36
CA HIS A 323 -1.87 22.86 -4.21
C HIS A 323 -3.19 22.14 -3.94
N ALA A 324 -3.59 22.02 -2.68
CA ALA A 324 -4.89 21.47 -2.31
C ALA A 324 -6.05 22.31 -2.88
N GLY A 325 -5.94 23.64 -2.83
CA GLY A 325 -6.90 24.55 -3.46
C GLY A 325 -6.95 24.40 -4.98
N ASN A 326 -5.79 24.26 -5.63
CA ASN A 326 -5.69 24.03 -7.07
C ASN A 326 -6.34 22.69 -7.47
N PHE A 327 -6.06 21.61 -6.75
CA PHE A 327 -6.65 20.30 -7.02
C PHE A 327 -8.18 20.32 -6.84
N MET A 328 -8.67 20.90 -5.74
CA MET A 328 -10.11 21.10 -5.49
C MET A 328 -10.77 21.86 -6.63
N TYR A 329 -10.17 22.99 -7.05
CA TYR A 329 -10.68 23.81 -8.15
C TYR A 329 -10.78 23.00 -9.45
N ASN A 330 -9.71 22.29 -9.83
CA ASN A 330 -9.68 21.50 -11.06
C ASN A 330 -10.71 20.36 -11.03
N ARG A 331 -10.83 19.63 -9.91
CA ARG A 331 -11.86 18.58 -9.74
C ARG A 331 -13.28 19.15 -9.79
N GLY A 332 -13.49 20.33 -9.21
CA GLY A 332 -14.76 21.06 -9.33
C GLY A 332 -15.12 21.37 -10.79
N ARG A 333 -14.17 21.90 -11.56
CA ARG A 333 -14.37 22.20 -13.00
C ARG A 333 -14.60 20.95 -13.82
N GLN A 334 -13.82 19.89 -13.58
CA GLN A 334 -13.96 18.60 -14.24
C GLN A 334 -15.36 18.01 -14.01
N ILE A 335 -15.80 17.93 -12.74
CA ILE A 335 -17.11 17.39 -12.37
C ILE A 335 -18.25 18.22 -12.96
N GLN A 336 -18.15 19.56 -12.95
CA GLN A 336 -19.18 20.42 -13.53
C GLN A 336 -19.30 20.22 -15.06
N HIS A 337 -18.18 20.09 -15.75
CA HIS A 337 -18.15 19.80 -17.19
C HIS A 337 -18.75 18.44 -17.50
N LEU A 338 -18.36 17.41 -16.74
CA LEU A 338 -18.85 16.04 -16.89
C LEU A 338 -20.35 15.95 -16.62
N TYR A 339 -20.84 16.58 -15.54
CA TYR A 339 -22.27 16.59 -15.21
C TYR A 339 -23.12 17.19 -16.35
N THR A 340 -22.65 18.28 -16.96
CA THR A 340 -23.34 18.93 -18.09
C THR A 340 -23.45 17.99 -19.30
N SER A 341 -22.38 17.24 -19.60
CA SER A 341 -22.33 16.33 -20.74
C SER A 341 -23.04 15.00 -20.49
N MET A 342 -22.98 14.49 -19.25
CA MET A 342 -23.51 13.18 -18.87
C MET A 342 -24.98 13.24 -18.44
N GLN A 343 -25.45 14.40 -17.99
CA GLN A 343 -26.78 14.61 -17.37
C GLN A 343 -27.06 13.69 -16.17
N GLN A 344 -25.99 13.20 -15.52
CA GLN A 344 -26.04 12.42 -14.30
C GLN A 344 -24.77 12.65 -13.46
N PRO A 345 -24.79 12.44 -12.13
CA PRO A 345 -23.65 12.70 -11.27
C PRO A 345 -22.43 11.83 -11.59
N PRO A 346 -21.30 12.41 -12.09
CA PRO A 346 -20.08 11.66 -12.30
C PRO A 346 -19.38 11.36 -10.98
N ILE A 347 -18.50 10.37 -11.00
CA ILE A 347 -17.53 10.09 -9.94
C ILE A 347 -16.12 10.14 -10.52
N VAL A 348 -15.25 10.96 -9.93
CA VAL A 348 -13.82 10.99 -10.24
C VAL A 348 -13.11 10.13 -9.20
N VAL A 349 -12.47 9.05 -9.65
CA VAL A 349 -11.74 8.12 -8.78
C VAL A 349 -10.25 8.41 -8.88
N SER A 350 -9.66 8.85 -7.76
CA SER A 350 -8.28 9.28 -7.66
C SER A 350 -7.49 8.36 -6.73
N PRO A 351 -6.97 7.22 -7.26
CA PRO A 351 -6.17 6.27 -6.51
C PRO A 351 -4.67 6.62 -6.51
N TYR A 352 -4.03 6.44 -5.35
CA TYR A 352 -2.62 6.71 -5.10
C TYR A 352 -2.06 5.67 -4.12
N ASP A 353 -0.76 5.39 -4.18
CA ASP A 353 -0.09 4.66 -3.10
C ASP A 353 -0.15 5.50 -1.83
N ALA A 354 -0.41 4.87 -0.68
CA ALA A 354 -0.54 5.60 0.58
C ALA A 354 0.79 6.26 0.95
N GLU A 355 1.90 5.56 0.71
CA GLU A 355 3.28 5.98 0.99
C GLU A 355 3.70 7.18 0.11
N LEU A 356 2.93 7.52 -0.92
CA LEU A 356 3.12 8.81 -1.59
C LEU A 356 2.91 9.96 -0.59
N PHE A 357 1.90 9.87 0.28
CA PHE A 357 1.55 10.93 1.21
C PHE A 357 2.31 10.78 2.52
N GLY A 358 3.54 11.31 2.50
CA GLY A 358 4.37 11.53 3.68
C GLY A 358 5.77 10.93 3.54
N HIS A 359 5.88 9.72 2.98
CA HIS A 359 7.20 9.14 2.72
C HIS A 359 7.87 9.76 1.48
N TRP A 360 7.27 9.57 0.30
CA TRP A 360 7.81 10.15 -0.95
C TRP A 360 7.56 11.64 -1.08
N TRP A 361 6.36 12.09 -0.70
CA TRP A 361 5.99 13.50 -0.62
C TRP A 361 5.65 13.85 0.82
N TYR A 362 6.62 14.44 1.51
CA TYR A 362 6.55 14.70 2.96
C TYR A 362 5.33 15.51 3.41
N GLU A 363 4.94 16.49 2.61
CA GLU A 363 3.81 17.37 2.88
C GLU A 363 2.48 16.76 2.42
N GLY A 364 2.49 15.55 1.88
CA GLY A 364 1.32 14.85 1.37
C GLY A 364 0.16 14.71 2.38
N PRO A 365 0.38 14.35 3.66
CA PRO A 365 -0.68 14.34 4.67
C PRO A 365 -1.28 15.73 4.88
N MET A 366 -0.45 16.78 4.86
CA MET A 366 -0.91 18.17 4.98
C MET A 366 -1.76 18.57 3.76
N PHE A 367 -1.34 18.17 2.55
CA PHE A 367 -2.13 18.37 1.34
C PHE A 367 -3.50 17.68 1.45
N LEU A 368 -3.57 16.44 1.93
CA LEU A 368 -4.84 15.74 2.13
C LEU A 368 -5.73 16.44 3.15
N ASP A 369 -5.18 16.87 4.29
CA ASP A 369 -5.91 17.65 5.30
C ASP A 369 -6.52 18.92 4.69
N PHE A 370 -5.71 19.72 4.00
CA PHE A 370 -6.19 20.94 3.34
C PHE A 370 -7.20 20.64 2.23
N LEU A 371 -6.96 19.61 1.41
CA LEU A 371 -7.86 19.24 0.31
C LEU A 371 -9.24 18.88 0.84
N ILE A 372 -9.30 18.08 1.91
CA ILE A 372 -10.57 17.65 2.51
C ILE A 372 -11.29 18.84 3.14
N ARG A 373 -10.58 19.67 3.92
CA ARG A 373 -11.15 20.89 4.53
C ARG A 373 -11.71 21.85 3.49
N LYS A 374 -10.95 22.14 2.45
CA LYS A 374 -11.37 23.01 1.35
C LYS A 374 -12.54 22.41 0.58
N SER A 375 -12.48 21.11 0.29
CA SER A 375 -13.59 20.40 -0.37
C SER A 375 -14.87 20.44 0.46
N TRP A 376 -14.77 20.45 1.79
CA TRP A 376 -15.93 20.50 2.68
C TRP A 376 -16.49 21.92 2.85
N HIS A 377 -15.64 22.93 3.03
CA HIS A 377 -16.07 24.28 3.39
C HIS A 377 -16.20 25.25 2.21
N ASP A 378 -15.34 25.14 1.19
CA ASP A 378 -15.12 26.23 0.22
C ASP A 378 -15.90 26.03 -1.08
N GLN A 379 -16.59 24.90 -1.26
CA GLN A 379 -17.29 24.56 -2.50
C GLN A 379 -18.54 23.69 -2.26
N LYS A 380 -19.45 23.62 -3.25
CA LYS A 380 -20.68 22.80 -3.22
C LYS A 380 -20.90 21.97 -4.50
N THR A 381 -19.93 21.97 -5.40
CA THR A 381 -19.94 21.31 -6.70
C THR A 381 -19.89 19.79 -6.56
N TYR A 382 -19.04 19.26 -5.69
CA TYR A 382 -18.93 17.81 -5.47
C TYR A 382 -18.94 17.44 -3.99
N ALA A 383 -19.19 16.17 -3.71
CA ALA A 383 -19.00 15.58 -2.38
C ALA A 383 -17.87 14.55 -2.40
N LEU A 384 -17.12 14.45 -1.30
CA LEU A 384 -16.23 13.31 -1.07
C LEU A 384 -17.10 12.07 -0.79
N THR A 385 -16.75 10.93 -1.37
CA THR A 385 -17.52 9.68 -1.18
C THR A 385 -16.60 8.46 -1.13
N HIS A 386 -17.11 7.42 -0.49
CA HIS A 386 -16.60 6.06 -0.66
C HIS A 386 -17.09 5.44 -1.97
N LEU A 387 -16.35 4.46 -2.48
CA LEU A 387 -16.75 3.71 -3.66
C LEU A 387 -18.01 2.87 -3.42
N ALA A 388 -18.16 2.24 -2.26
CA ALA A 388 -19.40 1.53 -1.93
C ALA A 388 -20.58 2.48 -1.75
N ASP A 389 -20.37 3.67 -1.19
CA ASP A 389 -21.44 4.66 -0.93
C ASP A 389 -22.01 5.15 -2.25
N TYR A 390 -21.15 5.41 -3.24
CA TYR A 390 -21.60 5.75 -4.58
C TYR A 390 -22.49 4.65 -5.18
N LEU A 391 -22.12 3.37 -5.09
CA LEU A 391 -22.96 2.27 -5.60
C LEU A 391 -24.31 2.16 -4.87
N ARG A 392 -24.35 2.47 -3.57
CA ARG A 392 -25.59 2.46 -2.80
C ARG A 392 -26.57 3.52 -3.27
N PHE A 393 -26.07 4.73 -3.58
CA PHE A 393 -26.90 5.82 -4.08
C PHE A 393 -27.19 5.73 -5.58
N HIS A 394 -26.31 5.06 -6.34
CA HIS A 394 -26.39 4.88 -7.80
C HIS A 394 -26.35 3.38 -8.17
N PRO A 395 -27.41 2.60 -7.88
CA PRO A 395 -27.38 1.15 -8.04
C PRO A 395 -27.52 0.66 -9.50
N LYS A 396 -27.77 1.55 -10.46
CA LYS A 396 -27.92 1.21 -11.88
C LYS A 396 -26.66 1.61 -12.63
N GLN A 397 -25.93 0.63 -13.16
CA GLN A 397 -24.73 0.85 -13.94
C GLN A 397 -24.80 0.10 -15.26
N GLN A 398 -24.04 0.56 -16.25
CA GLN A 398 -23.90 -0.16 -17.51
C GLN A 398 -23.22 -1.51 -17.26
N VAL A 399 -23.71 -2.57 -17.91
CA VAL A 399 -23.04 -3.87 -17.90
C VAL A 399 -22.00 -3.91 -19.02
N CYS A 400 -20.76 -4.24 -18.66
CA CYS A 400 -19.61 -4.29 -19.58
C CYS A 400 -18.72 -5.49 -19.28
N ARG A 401 -18.25 -6.15 -20.34
CA ARG A 401 -17.10 -7.03 -20.30
C ARG A 401 -15.82 -6.19 -20.37
N LEU A 402 -15.03 -6.20 -19.30
CA LEU A 402 -13.83 -5.37 -19.17
C LEU A 402 -12.66 -5.89 -20.03
N ALA A 403 -11.76 -5.00 -20.43
CA ALA A 403 -10.50 -5.37 -21.08
C ALA A 403 -9.42 -5.71 -20.04
N GLN A 404 -8.48 -6.56 -20.44
CA GLN A 404 -7.29 -6.85 -19.64
C GLN A 404 -6.44 -5.59 -19.45
N SER A 405 -5.98 -5.36 -18.22
CA SER A 405 -5.28 -4.13 -17.85
C SER A 405 -4.40 -4.34 -16.62
N SER A 406 -3.44 -3.44 -16.42
CA SER A 406 -2.83 -3.13 -15.13
C SER A 406 -2.57 -1.63 -15.07
N TRP A 407 -2.29 -1.07 -13.90
CA TRP A 407 -1.90 0.34 -13.80
C TRP A 407 -0.38 0.58 -13.96
N GLY A 408 0.38 -0.48 -14.30
CA GLY A 408 1.83 -0.44 -14.48
C GLY A 408 2.28 0.09 -15.85
N TYR A 409 3.57 -0.12 -16.16
CA TYR A 409 4.16 0.37 -17.40
C TYR A 409 3.39 -0.10 -18.65
N LYS A 410 3.05 0.87 -19.52
CA LYS A 410 2.18 0.72 -20.70
C LYS A 410 0.78 0.14 -20.44
N GLY A 411 0.36 -0.01 -19.19
CA GLY A 411 -0.97 -0.50 -18.84
C GLY A 411 -1.15 -2.02 -18.89
N PHE A 412 -0.08 -2.81 -19.05
CA PHE A 412 -0.19 -4.27 -19.19
C PHE A 412 0.77 -5.01 -18.24
N HIS A 413 1.29 -6.18 -18.64
CA HIS A 413 2.01 -7.08 -17.75
C HIS A 413 3.53 -6.95 -17.84
N GLU A 414 4.06 -6.09 -18.72
CA GLU A 414 5.50 -5.98 -19.02
C GLU A 414 6.35 -5.68 -17.78
N PHE A 415 5.82 -4.96 -16.78
CA PHE A 415 6.58 -4.66 -15.57
C PHE A 415 6.85 -5.92 -14.72
N TRP A 416 5.88 -6.85 -14.71
CA TRP A 416 5.98 -8.09 -13.93
C TRP A 416 6.40 -9.29 -14.78
N LEU A 417 6.31 -9.23 -16.11
CA LEU A 417 6.78 -10.28 -17.02
C LEU A 417 7.71 -9.67 -18.07
N ASN A 418 9.01 -9.76 -17.81
CA ASN A 418 10.09 -9.32 -18.71
C ASN A 418 11.38 -10.12 -18.47
N GLU A 419 12.46 -9.74 -19.15
CA GLU A 419 13.76 -10.39 -19.08
C GLU A 419 14.37 -10.46 -17.67
N THR A 420 14.04 -9.53 -16.78
CA THR A 420 14.64 -9.45 -15.43
C THR A 420 13.99 -10.40 -14.42
N ASN A 421 12.72 -10.75 -14.62
CA ASN A 421 11.91 -11.48 -13.65
C ASN A 421 11.21 -12.73 -14.22
N SER A 422 11.19 -12.94 -15.54
CA SER A 422 10.51 -14.09 -16.18
C SER A 422 10.93 -15.45 -15.65
N TRP A 423 12.17 -15.58 -15.18
CA TRP A 423 12.73 -16.82 -14.61
C TRP A 423 11.95 -17.35 -13.40
N ILE A 424 11.18 -16.51 -12.67
CA ILE A 424 10.45 -16.96 -11.48
C ILE A 424 9.21 -17.79 -11.84
N TYR A 425 8.55 -17.49 -12.97
CA TYR A 425 7.21 -18.00 -13.24
C TYR A 425 7.12 -19.51 -13.42
N PRO A 426 8.04 -20.20 -14.14
CA PRO A 426 8.02 -21.65 -14.20
C PRO A 426 8.06 -22.31 -12.82
N HIS A 427 8.78 -21.72 -11.87
CA HIS A 427 8.86 -22.22 -10.50
C HIS A 427 7.59 -21.92 -9.69
N LEU A 428 7.01 -20.73 -9.84
CA LEU A 428 5.73 -20.37 -9.20
C LEU A 428 4.57 -21.23 -9.71
N HIS A 429 4.53 -21.49 -11.02
CA HIS A 429 3.56 -22.37 -11.66
C HIS A 429 3.72 -23.80 -11.17
N LYS A 430 4.96 -24.31 -11.10
CA LYS A 430 5.19 -25.65 -10.53
C LYS A 430 4.82 -25.73 -9.05
N GLY A 431 5.05 -24.65 -8.30
CA GLY A 431 4.60 -24.51 -6.92
C GLY A 431 3.08 -24.60 -6.80
N ALA A 432 2.34 -23.92 -7.67
CA ALA A 432 0.88 -23.98 -7.71
C ALA A 432 0.36 -25.39 -7.98
N GLU A 433 0.90 -26.10 -8.99
CA GLU A 433 0.54 -27.50 -9.26
C GLU A 433 0.69 -28.39 -8.04
N ARG A 434 1.85 -28.30 -7.38
CA ARG A 434 2.18 -29.08 -6.19
C ARG A 434 1.27 -28.73 -5.01
N MET A 435 0.93 -27.46 -4.83
CA MET A 435 0.04 -27.05 -3.74
C MET A 435 -1.39 -27.52 -3.97
N ILE A 436 -1.87 -27.51 -5.23
CA ILE A 436 -3.18 -28.07 -5.60
C ILE A 436 -3.22 -29.59 -5.36
N GLU A 437 -2.12 -30.29 -5.63
CA GLU A 437 -1.97 -31.71 -5.28
C GLU A 437 -2.07 -31.92 -3.77
N LEU A 438 -1.27 -31.19 -2.99
CA LEU A 438 -1.29 -31.25 -1.51
C LEU A 438 -2.67 -30.90 -0.93
N ALA A 439 -3.42 -29.98 -1.55
CA ALA A 439 -4.73 -29.55 -1.08
C ALA A 439 -5.79 -30.67 -1.08
N LYS A 440 -5.62 -31.69 -1.92
CA LYS A 440 -6.51 -32.86 -2.00
C LYS A 440 -6.27 -33.86 -0.88
N ARG A 441 -5.10 -33.80 -0.23
CA ARG A 441 -4.74 -34.69 0.87
C ARG A 441 -5.53 -34.33 2.13
N GLU A 442 -5.89 -35.33 2.91
CA GLU A 442 -6.34 -35.13 4.29
C GLU A 442 -5.16 -35.43 5.23
N PRO A 443 -4.92 -34.58 6.24
CA PRO A 443 -3.78 -34.75 7.13
C PRO A 443 -3.95 -35.97 8.02
N ALA A 444 -2.89 -36.77 8.19
CA ALA A 444 -2.92 -37.91 9.12
C ALA A 444 -2.93 -37.47 10.60
N ASP A 445 -2.29 -36.34 10.90
CA ASP A 445 -2.17 -35.79 12.25
C ASP A 445 -2.03 -34.24 12.22
N GLU A 446 -1.87 -33.64 13.42
CA GLU A 446 -1.72 -32.19 13.57
C GLU A 446 -0.42 -31.66 12.94
N LEU A 447 0.66 -32.44 12.97
CA LEU A 447 1.96 -32.03 12.41
C LEU A 447 1.83 -31.87 10.90
N GLU A 448 1.18 -32.84 10.25
CA GLU A 448 0.93 -32.81 8.82
C GLU A 448 0.00 -31.64 8.44
N PHE A 449 -1.06 -31.40 9.23
CA PHE A 449 -1.94 -30.25 9.02
C PHE A 449 -1.19 -28.91 9.12
N ARG A 450 -0.33 -28.77 10.12
CA ARG A 450 0.54 -27.60 10.30
C ARG A 450 1.52 -27.42 9.13
N ALA A 451 2.09 -28.49 8.62
CA ALA A 451 3.01 -28.48 7.48
C ALA A 451 2.30 -28.09 6.17
N LEU A 452 1.10 -28.62 5.91
CA LEU A 452 0.27 -28.26 4.76
C LEU A 452 -0.11 -26.76 4.78
N ASN A 453 -0.48 -26.23 5.95
CA ASN A 453 -0.75 -24.81 6.11
C ASN A 453 0.51 -23.95 5.90
N GLN A 454 1.67 -24.40 6.37
CA GLN A 454 2.92 -23.69 6.10
C GLN A 454 3.28 -23.72 4.62
N ALA A 455 3.06 -24.84 3.91
CA ALA A 455 3.30 -24.92 2.47
C ALA A 455 2.45 -23.89 1.71
N ALA A 456 1.18 -23.73 2.09
CA ALA A 456 0.32 -22.69 1.53
C ALA A 456 0.87 -21.28 1.75
N ARG A 457 1.39 -20.97 2.96
CA ARG A 457 2.04 -19.66 3.24
C ARG A 457 3.27 -19.42 2.40
N GLU A 458 4.16 -20.41 2.30
CA GLU A 458 5.38 -20.28 1.50
C GLU A 458 5.07 -20.02 0.03
N LEU A 459 4.07 -20.70 -0.54
CA LEU A 459 3.67 -20.45 -1.93
C LEU A 459 3.07 -19.04 -2.09
N LEU A 460 2.17 -18.62 -1.19
CA LEU A 460 1.63 -17.26 -1.21
C LEU A 460 2.75 -16.22 -1.12
N LEU A 461 3.70 -16.36 -0.21
CA LEU A 461 4.83 -15.43 -0.05
C LEU A 461 5.74 -15.41 -1.29
N ALA A 462 5.99 -16.56 -1.92
CA ALA A 462 6.74 -16.63 -3.18
C ALA A 462 6.04 -15.90 -4.33
N GLN A 463 4.71 -15.83 -4.30
CA GLN A 463 3.84 -15.28 -5.35
C GLN A 463 3.66 -13.76 -5.31
N SER A 464 4.21 -13.07 -4.30
CA SER A 464 4.12 -11.60 -4.19
C SER A 464 4.66 -10.90 -5.46
N SER A 465 3.89 -9.91 -5.96
CA SER A 465 4.30 -9.15 -7.15
C SER A 465 5.50 -8.23 -6.87
N ASP A 466 5.75 -7.89 -5.61
CA ASP A 466 6.82 -7.02 -5.15
C ASP A 466 8.19 -7.55 -5.56
N TRP A 467 8.39 -8.87 -5.54
CA TRP A 467 9.66 -9.47 -5.93
C TRP A 467 9.96 -9.22 -7.41
N ALA A 468 8.96 -9.38 -8.29
CA ALA A 468 9.10 -9.09 -9.71
C ALA A 468 9.25 -7.57 -9.96
N PHE A 469 8.57 -6.74 -9.18
CA PHE A 469 8.66 -5.28 -9.23
C PHE A 469 10.05 -4.78 -8.84
N ILE A 470 10.62 -5.25 -7.73
CA ILE A 470 11.96 -4.89 -7.25
C ILE A 470 13.04 -5.36 -8.24
N MET A 471 12.88 -6.56 -8.82
CA MET A 471 13.78 -7.04 -9.87
C MET A 471 13.78 -6.13 -11.10
N ARG A 472 12.61 -5.59 -11.48
CA ARG A 472 12.48 -4.68 -12.63
C ARG A 472 12.97 -3.26 -12.34
N THR A 473 12.71 -2.72 -11.14
CA THR A 473 13.16 -1.37 -10.74
C THR A 473 14.65 -1.29 -10.49
N GLY A 474 15.31 -2.40 -10.14
CA GLY A 474 16.76 -2.46 -10.00
C GLY A 474 17.28 -2.00 -8.63
N THR A 475 16.42 -1.86 -7.62
CA THR A 475 16.80 -1.35 -6.29
C THR A 475 17.46 -2.44 -5.43
N MET A 476 16.68 -3.35 -4.85
CA MET A 476 17.14 -4.42 -3.95
C MET A 476 17.05 -5.80 -4.62
N VAL A 477 17.55 -5.90 -5.85
CA VAL A 477 17.45 -7.12 -6.69
C VAL A 477 17.97 -8.38 -6.00
N PRO A 478 19.13 -8.37 -5.30
CA PRO A 478 19.60 -9.57 -4.59
C PRO A 478 18.64 -10.03 -3.50
N TYR A 479 18.02 -9.08 -2.78
CA TYR A 479 17.03 -9.38 -1.74
C TYR A 479 15.77 -10.02 -2.34
N ALA A 480 15.19 -9.42 -3.39
CA ALA A 480 14.02 -9.97 -4.07
C ALA A 480 14.28 -11.40 -4.61
N LYS A 481 15.43 -11.63 -5.26
CA LYS A 481 15.84 -12.97 -5.72
C LYS A 481 15.97 -13.95 -4.57
N LYS A 482 16.55 -13.53 -3.44
CA LYS A 482 16.69 -14.35 -2.23
C LYS A 482 15.32 -14.70 -1.64
N ARG A 483 14.38 -13.75 -1.55
CA ARG A 483 13.02 -13.99 -1.02
C ARG A 483 12.28 -15.01 -1.87
N THR A 484 12.17 -14.80 -3.18
CA THR A 484 11.52 -15.76 -4.09
C THR A 484 12.11 -17.16 -3.96
N ARG A 485 13.44 -17.29 -3.97
CA ARG A 485 14.12 -18.59 -3.85
C ARG A 485 13.90 -19.24 -2.49
N SER A 486 13.99 -18.48 -1.40
CA SER A 486 13.88 -19.01 -0.03
C SER A 486 12.49 -19.60 0.22
N HIS A 487 11.44 -18.87 -0.17
CA HIS A 487 10.06 -19.37 -0.04
C HIS A 487 9.82 -20.61 -0.90
N LEU A 488 10.28 -20.61 -2.16
CA LEU A 488 10.16 -21.79 -3.03
C LEU A 488 10.95 -23.00 -2.50
N MET A 489 12.13 -22.78 -1.91
CA MET A 489 12.92 -23.86 -1.29
C MET A 489 12.24 -24.43 -0.06
N ARG A 490 11.68 -23.59 0.81
CA ARG A 490 10.89 -24.02 1.98
C ARG A 490 9.64 -24.79 1.54
N PHE A 491 8.92 -24.26 0.56
CA PHE A 491 7.76 -24.92 -0.05
C PHE A 491 8.12 -26.31 -0.61
N ASN A 492 9.18 -26.40 -1.42
CA ASN A 492 9.59 -27.67 -2.02
C ASN A 492 10.04 -28.69 -0.98
N LYS A 493 10.75 -28.26 0.07
CA LYS A 493 11.10 -29.15 1.18
C LYS A 493 9.85 -29.68 1.89
N LEU A 494 8.88 -28.81 2.19
CA LEU A 494 7.61 -29.22 2.79
C LEU A 494 6.88 -30.24 1.91
N TYR A 495 6.81 -29.98 0.60
CA TYR A 495 6.20 -30.90 -0.36
C TYR A 495 6.90 -32.28 -0.35
N ASP A 496 8.23 -32.31 -0.40
CA ASP A 496 9.00 -33.56 -0.40
C ASP A 496 8.85 -34.32 0.93
N ASP A 497 8.94 -33.62 2.07
CA ASP A 497 8.78 -34.19 3.41
C ASP A 497 7.37 -34.76 3.62
N LEU A 498 6.33 -34.04 3.18
CA LEU A 498 4.93 -34.47 3.26
C LEU A 498 4.73 -35.75 2.46
N ASN A 499 5.23 -35.82 1.23
CA ASN A 499 5.11 -37.01 0.38
C ASN A 499 5.92 -38.20 0.90
N ALA A 500 7.03 -37.94 1.58
CA ALA A 500 7.83 -38.99 2.22
C ALA A 500 7.27 -39.44 3.59
N GLY A 501 6.30 -38.73 4.16
CA GLY A 501 5.81 -38.96 5.53
C GLY A 501 6.88 -38.68 6.60
N LYS A 502 7.77 -37.72 6.33
CA LYS A 502 8.97 -37.42 7.15
C LYS A 502 9.07 -35.93 7.48
N VAL A 503 7.96 -35.31 7.85
CA VAL A 503 7.93 -33.90 8.28
C VAL A 503 8.81 -33.70 9.51
N ASP A 504 9.82 -32.84 9.37
CA ASP A 504 10.68 -32.43 10.48
C ASP A 504 9.96 -31.35 11.32
N SER A 505 9.51 -31.71 12.51
CA SER A 505 8.79 -30.82 13.42
C SER A 505 9.64 -29.63 13.87
N GLY A 506 10.92 -29.85 14.18
CA GLY A 506 11.82 -28.80 14.65
C GLY A 506 12.19 -27.81 13.54
N TRP A 507 12.30 -28.28 12.30
CA TRP A 507 12.47 -27.40 11.15
C TRP A 507 11.17 -26.63 10.83
N LEU A 508 10.01 -27.30 10.90
CA LEU A 508 8.71 -26.67 10.65
C LEU A 508 8.44 -25.52 11.64
N GLU A 509 8.73 -25.71 12.93
CA GLU A 509 8.57 -24.67 13.95
C GLU A 509 9.42 -23.44 13.66
N LYS A 510 10.66 -23.62 13.21
CA LYS A 510 11.53 -22.51 12.80
C LYS A 510 10.95 -21.75 11.61
N VAL A 511 10.44 -22.46 10.60
CA VAL A 511 9.82 -21.82 9.42
C VAL A 511 8.54 -21.09 9.81
N GLN A 512 7.68 -21.69 10.64
CA GLN A 512 6.47 -21.05 11.18
C GLN A 512 6.79 -19.78 11.99
N ALA A 513 7.91 -19.78 12.71
CA ALA A 513 8.36 -18.61 13.44
C ALA A 513 8.87 -17.50 12.53
N ILE A 514 9.43 -17.80 11.36
CA ILE A 514 9.93 -16.82 10.38
C ILE A 514 8.78 -16.26 9.53
N ASP A 515 8.02 -17.17 8.89
CA ASP A 515 6.96 -16.87 7.94
C ASP A 515 5.58 -17.12 8.58
N ASN A 516 5.27 -16.32 9.60
CA ASN A 516 4.07 -16.43 10.44
C ASN A 516 2.81 -15.77 9.86
N ILE A 517 2.84 -15.31 8.60
CA ILE A 517 1.72 -14.65 7.94
C ILE A 517 0.49 -15.58 7.86
N PHE A 518 -0.73 -15.06 8.05
CA PHE A 518 -1.98 -15.85 8.05
C PHE A 518 -1.96 -17.02 9.07
N PRO A 519 -1.95 -16.74 10.38
CA PRO A 519 -1.90 -17.80 11.40
C PRO A 519 -3.06 -18.80 11.30
N LYS A 520 -4.21 -18.36 10.78
CA LYS A 520 -5.44 -19.17 10.61
C LYS A 520 -5.66 -19.71 9.18
N ILE A 521 -4.66 -19.67 8.30
CA ILE A 521 -4.80 -20.20 6.93
C ILE A 521 -5.20 -21.68 6.95
N ASN A 522 -6.04 -22.06 5.99
CA ASN A 522 -6.39 -23.45 5.72
C ASN A 522 -5.95 -23.80 4.30
N TYR A 523 -4.97 -24.70 4.18
CA TYR A 523 -4.39 -25.14 2.91
C TYR A 523 -5.43 -25.67 1.90
N ARG A 524 -6.60 -26.13 2.40
CA ARG A 524 -7.73 -26.60 1.59
C ARG A 524 -8.31 -25.53 0.67
N VAL A 525 -7.96 -24.26 0.85
CA VAL A 525 -8.31 -23.19 -0.10
C VAL A 525 -7.78 -23.45 -1.52
N TYR A 526 -6.74 -24.26 -1.68
CA TYR A 526 -6.21 -24.66 -2.99
C TYR A 526 -6.92 -25.88 -3.61
N ARG A 527 -8.03 -26.36 -3.02
CA ARG A 527 -8.80 -27.46 -3.61
C ARG A 527 -9.44 -27.00 -4.93
N PRO A 528 -9.42 -27.84 -5.98
CA PRO A 528 -10.20 -27.57 -7.18
C PRO A 528 -11.67 -27.35 -6.82
N LEU A 529 -12.25 -26.29 -7.40
CA LEU A 529 -13.64 -25.89 -7.20
C LEU A 529 -14.64 -26.91 -7.76
#